data_AF-A0A7H4MEK9-F1
#
_entry.id   AF-A0A7H4MEK9-F1
#
_cell.length_a   1.000
_cell.length_b   1.000
_cell.length_c   1.000
_cell.angle_alpha   90.00
_cell.angle_beta   90.00
_cell.angle_gamma   90.00
#
_symmetry.space_group_name_H-M   'P 1'
#
loop_
_entity.id
_entity.type
_entity.pdbx_description
1 polymer ?
#
loop_
_entity_poly.entity_id
_entity_poly.type
_entity_poly.pdbx_seq_one_letter_code
_entity_poly.pdbx_strand_id
1 'polypeptide(L)'
;MKNPLFLLDEIDKMSSDMRGDPASALLEVLDPEQNVAFNDHYLEVDYDLSDVMFVATSNSMNIPAPLLDRMEVIRLSGYTEDEKLNIAKRHLLPKQIERNALKKGELTVDDSAIIGIIRYYTREAGVRSLEREISKLCRKAVKQLLLDKSLKHIEINGENLHDYLGVQRFDYGRADSENRVGQVTGLAWTEVGGDLLTIETPAYQAKAS
;
A
#
# COMPACT_ATOMS: atom_id res chain seq x y z
N MET A 1 -16.58 -12.51 29.39
CA MET A 1 -15.74 -12.56 28.18
C MET A 1 -15.59 -11.12 27.70
N LYS A 2 -14.47 -10.47 28.02
CA LYS A 2 -14.23 -9.04 27.75
C LYS A 2 -12.82 -8.86 27.17
N ASN A 3 -12.50 -9.60 26.10
CA ASN A 3 -11.15 -9.60 25.52
C ASN A 3 -11.21 -9.28 24.01
N PRO A 4 -11.77 -8.12 23.62
CA PRO A 4 -11.78 -7.71 22.22
C PRO A 4 -10.38 -7.33 21.73
N LEU A 5 -10.22 -7.40 20.40
CA LEU A 5 -9.08 -6.81 19.70
C LEU A 5 -9.50 -5.43 19.19
N PHE A 6 -8.85 -4.37 19.68
CA PHE A 6 -9.01 -3.01 19.17
C PHE A 6 -7.87 -2.65 18.22
N LEU A 7 -8.22 -2.30 16.98
CA LEU A 7 -7.29 -1.78 15.99
C LEU A 7 -7.38 -0.25 15.96
N LEU A 8 -6.29 0.42 16.32
CA LEU A 8 -6.12 1.87 16.22
C LEU A 8 -5.42 2.18 14.89
N ASP A 9 -6.17 2.62 13.89
CA ASP A 9 -5.64 2.84 12.54
C ASP A 9 -5.07 4.27 12.38
N GLU A 10 -3.94 4.39 11.69
CA GLU A 10 -3.30 5.67 11.32
C GLU A 10 -2.96 6.61 12.51
N ILE A 11 -2.34 6.07 13.56
CA ILE A 11 -2.04 6.84 14.80
C ILE A 11 -1.05 8.01 14.58
N ASP A 12 -0.28 8.01 13.50
CA ASP A 12 0.60 9.13 13.12
C ASP A 12 -0.16 10.36 12.61
N LYS A 13 -1.45 10.21 12.27
CA LYS A 13 -2.29 11.33 11.83
C LYS A 13 -3.06 12.00 12.97
N MET A 14 -2.81 11.60 14.22
CA MET A 14 -3.43 12.23 15.38
C MET A 14 -2.88 13.65 15.56
N SER A 15 -3.65 14.65 15.13
CA SER A 15 -3.34 16.06 15.39
C SER A 15 -3.84 16.49 16.76
N SER A 16 -3.02 17.26 17.47
CA SER A 16 -3.41 18.03 18.63
C SER A 16 -4.17 19.29 18.17
N ASP A 17 -5.46 19.17 17.86
CA ASP A 17 -6.30 20.35 17.62
C ASP A 17 -6.90 20.88 18.94
N MET A 18 -7.30 22.17 18.95
CA MET A 18 -7.64 23.05 20.10
C MET A 18 -8.68 22.56 21.16
N ARG A 19 -9.05 21.28 21.19
CA ARG A 19 -10.03 20.71 22.14
C ARG A 19 -9.43 19.75 23.18
N GLY A 20 -8.13 19.46 23.11
CA GLY A 20 -7.42 18.57 24.04
C GLY A 20 -6.33 17.78 23.31
N ASP A 21 -5.48 17.07 24.06
CA ASP A 21 -4.50 16.16 23.49
C ASP A 21 -5.09 14.73 23.42
N PRO A 22 -5.55 14.26 22.25
CA PRO A 22 -6.11 12.91 22.11
C PRO A 22 -5.06 11.82 22.41
N ALA A 23 -3.76 12.13 22.33
CA ALA A 23 -2.72 11.19 22.71
C ALA A 23 -2.75 10.92 24.22
N SER A 24 -3.11 11.91 25.04
CA SER A 24 -3.24 11.75 26.50
C SER A 24 -4.35 10.77 26.88
N ALA A 25 -5.51 10.82 26.20
CA ALA A 25 -6.59 9.84 26.42
C ALA A 25 -6.19 8.43 26.01
N LEU A 26 -5.41 8.29 24.93
CA LEU A 26 -4.88 6.99 24.51
C LEU A 26 -3.80 6.46 25.45
N LEU A 27 -3.01 7.34 26.08
CA LEU A 27 -2.03 6.92 27.08
C LEU A 27 -2.70 6.29 28.29
N GLU A 28 -3.82 6.83 28.74
CA GLU A 28 -4.61 6.29 29.85
C GLU A 28 -5.17 4.90 29.52
N VAL A 29 -5.66 4.71 28.28
CA VAL A 29 -6.19 3.42 27.82
C VAL A 29 -5.09 2.37 27.60
N LEU A 30 -3.91 2.79 27.14
CA LEU A 30 -2.78 1.91 26.86
C LEU A 30 -1.91 1.63 28.09
N ASP A 31 -2.09 2.37 29.19
CA ASP A 31 -1.39 2.12 30.45
C ASP A 31 -1.95 0.89 31.15
N PRO A 32 -1.17 -0.19 31.38
CA PRO A 32 -1.61 -1.31 32.19
C PRO A 32 -1.98 -0.90 33.63
N GLU A 33 -1.46 0.22 34.14
CA GLU A 33 -1.75 0.70 35.49
C GLU A 33 -3.06 1.52 35.57
N GLN A 34 -3.52 2.12 34.46
CA GLN A 34 -4.70 3.00 34.44
C GLN A 34 -5.91 2.35 33.75
N ASN A 35 -5.69 1.41 32.83
CA ASN A 35 -6.75 0.81 32.01
C ASN A 35 -7.77 -0.03 32.78
N VAL A 36 -7.50 -0.42 34.04
CA VAL A 36 -8.44 -1.16 34.92
C VAL A 36 -9.62 -0.29 35.35
N ALA A 37 -9.42 1.04 35.41
CA ALA A 37 -10.42 2.00 35.85
C ALA A 37 -10.50 3.19 34.89
N PHE A 38 -10.58 2.91 33.59
CA PHE A 38 -10.71 3.95 32.58
C PHE A 38 -12.04 4.70 32.76
N ASN A 39 -11.99 6.02 32.86
CA ASN A 39 -13.17 6.85 33.05
C ASN A 39 -13.49 7.63 31.77
N ASP A 40 -14.65 7.36 31.17
CA ASP A 40 -15.14 8.14 30.03
C ASP A 40 -16.00 9.31 30.51
N HIS A 41 -15.76 10.51 29.97
CA HIS A 41 -16.46 11.75 30.34
C HIS A 41 -17.98 11.72 30.09
N TYR A 42 -18.49 10.76 29.31
CA TYR A 42 -19.92 10.61 29.05
C TYR A 42 -20.59 9.64 30.02
N LEU A 43 -19.90 8.57 30.39
CA LEU A 43 -20.45 7.50 31.25
C LEU A 43 -20.20 7.75 32.74
N GLU A 44 -19.14 8.49 33.11
CA GLU A 44 -18.73 8.78 34.49
C GLU A 44 -18.63 7.52 35.38
N VAL A 45 -18.44 6.35 34.78
CA VAL A 45 -18.29 5.05 35.46
C VAL A 45 -16.99 4.42 34.99
N ASP A 46 -16.22 3.93 35.95
CA ASP A 46 -14.96 3.25 35.68
C ASP A 46 -15.21 1.94 34.92
N TYR A 47 -14.48 1.77 33.82
CA TYR A 47 -14.56 0.59 32.96
C TYR A 47 -13.20 -0.10 32.87
N ASP A 48 -13.20 -1.42 33.06
CA ASP A 48 -12.01 -2.25 32.99
C ASP A 48 -11.70 -2.67 31.55
N LEU A 49 -10.54 -2.21 31.06
CA LEU A 49 -9.96 -2.49 29.74
C LEU A 49 -8.67 -3.34 29.83
N SER A 50 -8.32 -3.87 31.00
CA SER A 50 -7.07 -4.63 31.21
C SER A 50 -6.92 -5.87 30.32
N ASP A 51 -8.04 -6.52 29.98
CA ASP A 51 -8.11 -7.72 29.14
C ASP A 51 -8.19 -7.42 27.63
N VAL A 52 -8.17 -6.15 27.23
CA VAL A 52 -8.30 -5.72 25.83
C VAL A 52 -6.95 -5.76 25.13
N MET A 53 -6.89 -6.38 23.95
CA MET A 53 -5.69 -6.36 23.10
C MET A 53 -5.75 -5.16 22.15
N PHE A 54 -4.77 -4.26 22.25
CA PHE A 54 -4.63 -3.12 21.35
C PHE A 54 -3.57 -3.40 20.28
N VAL A 55 -3.89 -3.09 19.03
CA VAL A 55 -2.97 -3.09 17.89
C VAL A 55 -3.07 -1.73 17.22
N ALA A 56 -1.96 -1.07 16.99
CA ALA A 56 -1.93 0.21 16.28
C ALA A 56 -1.26 0.07 14.91
N THR A 57 -1.72 0.83 13.93
CA THR A 57 -1.07 0.97 12.62
C THR A 57 -0.58 2.41 12.43
N SER A 58 0.52 2.55 11.70
CA SER A 58 1.05 3.86 11.35
C SER A 58 1.81 3.79 10.02
N ASN A 59 1.79 4.89 9.27
CA ASN A 59 2.54 4.99 8.02
C ASN A 59 3.94 5.61 8.21
N SER A 60 4.20 6.23 9.37
CA SER A 60 5.46 6.91 9.67
C SER A 60 5.89 6.69 11.12
N MET A 61 7.14 7.02 11.46
CA MET A 61 7.62 6.97 12.85
C MET A 61 7.35 8.28 13.61
N ASN A 62 6.53 9.19 13.05
CA ASN A 62 6.18 10.47 13.65
C ASN A 62 5.06 10.30 14.70
N ILE A 63 5.27 9.38 15.64
CA ILE A 63 4.34 9.08 16.72
C ILE A 63 4.81 9.82 17.98
N PRO A 64 3.90 10.38 18.81
CA PRO A 64 4.27 10.99 20.08
C PRO A 64 5.13 10.04 20.94
N ALA A 65 6.28 10.52 21.42
CA ALA A 65 7.23 9.72 22.20
C ALA A 65 6.58 8.95 23.38
N PRO A 66 5.65 9.54 24.16
CA PRO A 66 4.99 8.82 25.25
C PRO A 66 4.22 7.57 24.81
N LEU A 67 3.63 7.58 23.60
CA LEU A 67 2.94 6.42 23.05
C LEU A 67 3.94 5.38 22.55
N LEU A 68 5.01 5.84 21.90
CA LEU A 68 6.04 4.97 21.35
C LEU A 68 6.75 4.14 22.42
N ASP A 69 7.02 4.74 23.59
CA ASP A 69 7.66 4.06 24.73
C ASP A 69 6.82 2.90 25.30
N ARG A 70 5.52 2.86 24.98
CA ARG A 70 4.56 1.83 25.43
C ARG A 70 4.17 0.85 24.32
N MET A 71 4.81 0.93 23.15
CA MET A 71 4.49 0.12 21.98
C MET A 71 5.69 -0.74 21.55
N GLU A 72 5.40 -1.98 21.17
CA GLU A 72 6.36 -2.78 20.39
C GLU A 72 6.22 -2.44 18.90
N VAL A 73 7.29 -1.93 18.30
CA VAL A 73 7.27 -1.50 16.90
C VAL A 73 7.67 -2.65 15.98
N ILE A 74 6.71 -3.11 15.18
CA ILE A 74 6.94 -4.08 14.09
C ILE A 74 6.98 -3.33 12.76
N ARG A 75 8.15 -3.27 12.12
CA ARG A 75 8.32 -2.63 10.81
C ARG A 75 7.96 -3.61 9.69
N LEU A 76 6.97 -3.23 8.89
CA LEU A 76 6.59 -3.97 7.69
C LEU A 76 7.24 -3.31 6.47
N SER A 77 8.09 -4.06 5.77
CA SER A 77 8.70 -3.61 4.51
C SER A 77 7.73 -3.76 3.34
N GLY A 78 8.05 -3.12 2.22
CA GLY A 78 7.39 -3.37 0.95
C GLY A 78 7.58 -4.80 0.43
N TYR A 79 6.83 -5.14 -0.60
CA TYR A 79 6.87 -6.45 -1.24
C TYR A 79 7.79 -6.45 -2.47
N THR A 80 8.52 -7.54 -2.65
CA THR A 80 9.23 -7.87 -3.89
C THR A 80 8.25 -8.15 -5.03
N GLU A 81 8.74 -8.16 -6.28
CA GLU A 81 7.90 -8.45 -7.46
C GLU A 81 7.23 -9.84 -7.36
N ASP A 82 7.97 -10.86 -6.93
CA ASP A 82 7.46 -12.22 -6.76
C ASP A 82 6.43 -12.33 -5.64
N GLU A 83 6.63 -11.60 -4.53
CA GLU A 83 5.65 -11.52 -3.45
C GLU A 83 4.36 -10.85 -3.94
N LYS A 84 4.46 -9.73 -4.67
CA LYS A 84 3.28 -9.06 -5.25
C LYS A 84 2.54 -9.94 -6.25
N LEU A 85 3.26 -10.68 -7.09
CA LEU A 85 2.66 -11.64 -8.02
C LEU A 85 1.85 -12.70 -7.26
N ASN A 86 2.43 -13.29 -6.22
CA ASN A 86 1.75 -14.31 -5.41
C ASN A 86 0.54 -13.73 -4.65
N ILE A 87 0.66 -12.53 -4.07
CA ILE A 87 -0.45 -11.84 -3.40
C ILE A 87 -1.58 -11.56 -4.41
N ALA A 88 -1.24 -11.10 -5.62
CA ALA A 88 -2.21 -10.83 -6.66
C ALA A 88 -2.98 -12.08 -7.06
N LYS A 89 -2.28 -13.19 -7.31
CA LYS A 89 -2.90 -14.47 -7.72
C LYS A 89 -3.76 -15.08 -6.63
N ARG A 90 -3.29 -15.06 -5.38
CA ARG A 90 -3.95 -15.75 -4.26
C ARG A 90 -5.11 -14.94 -3.67
N HIS A 91 -5.01 -13.61 -3.68
CA HIS A 91 -5.94 -12.76 -2.94
C HIS A 91 -6.59 -11.69 -3.82
N LEU A 92 -5.82 -10.89 -4.57
CA LEU A 92 -6.39 -9.71 -5.25
C LEU A 92 -7.26 -10.09 -6.45
N LEU A 93 -6.77 -10.97 -7.33
CA LEU A 93 -7.48 -11.38 -8.54
C LEU A 93 -8.77 -12.15 -8.21
N PRO A 94 -8.79 -13.16 -7.33
CA PRO A 94 -10.03 -13.83 -6.93
C PRO A 94 -11.04 -12.85 -6.31
N LYS A 95 -10.59 -11.97 -5.41
CA LYS A 95 -11.43 -10.94 -4.77
C LYS A 95 -12.04 -9.99 -5.80
N GLN A 96 -11.27 -9.56 -6.81
CA GLN A 96 -11.77 -8.66 -7.84
C GLN A 96 -12.70 -9.36 -8.85
N ILE A 97 -12.44 -10.63 -9.19
CA ILE A 97 -13.36 -11.44 -10.00
C ILE A 97 -14.73 -11.53 -9.33
N GLU A 98 -14.75 -11.90 -8.04
CA GLU A 98 -15.99 -11.99 -7.25
C GLU A 98 -16.70 -10.65 -7.14
N ARG A 99 -15.97 -9.58 -6.78
CA ARG A 99 -16.54 -8.24 -6.62
C ARG A 99 -17.12 -7.66 -7.91
N ASN A 100 -16.60 -8.06 -9.08
CA ASN A 100 -17.11 -7.64 -10.38
C ASN A 100 -18.12 -8.65 -10.98
N ALA A 101 -18.55 -9.65 -10.20
CA ALA A 101 -19.51 -10.68 -10.59
C ALA A 101 -19.13 -11.46 -11.87
N LEU A 102 -17.83 -11.62 -12.13
CA LEU A 102 -17.32 -12.48 -13.20
C LEU A 102 -17.46 -13.95 -12.79
N LYS A 103 -17.98 -14.79 -13.68
CA LYS A 103 -18.07 -16.23 -13.42
C LYS A 103 -16.70 -16.88 -13.59
N LYS A 104 -16.54 -18.03 -12.93
CA LYS A 104 -15.37 -18.89 -13.14
C LYS A 104 -15.26 -19.24 -14.62
N GLY A 105 -14.08 -19.01 -15.20
CA GLY A 105 -13.80 -19.29 -16.61
C GLY A 105 -14.20 -18.18 -17.58
N GLU A 106 -14.77 -17.05 -17.15
CA GLU A 106 -15.02 -15.90 -18.04
C GLU A 106 -13.79 -15.03 -18.25
N LEU A 107 -12.87 -15.00 -17.28
CA LEU A 107 -11.62 -14.23 -17.33
C LEU A 107 -10.46 -15.09 -16.84
N THR A 108 -9.36 -15.09 -17.59
CA THR A 108 -8.05 -15.59 -17.16
C THR A 108 -7.01 -14.49 -17.35
N VAL A 109 -6.17 -14.31 -16.33
CA VAL A 109 -5.10 -13.31 -16.31
C VAL A 109 -3.81 -14.04 -16.03
N ASP A 110 -2.88 -13.97 -16.98
CA ASP A 110 -1.59 -14.63 -16.87
C ASP A 110 -0.63 -13.89 -15.94
N ASP A 111 0.36 -14.62 -15.45
CA ASP A 111 1.45 -14.07 -14.63
C ASP A 111 2.16 -12.94 -15.38
N SER A 112 2.32 -13.07 -16.71
CA SER A 112 2.90 -12.04 -17.58
C SER A 112 2.13 -10.71 -17.54
N ALA A 113 0.80 -10.76 -17.49
CA ALA A 113 -0.02 -9.56 -17.35
C ALA A 113 0.15 -8.93 -15.97
N ILE A 114 0.15 -9.73 -14.90
CA ILE A 114 0.32 -9.23 -13.52
C ILE A 114 1.71 -8.58 -13.35
N ILE A 115 2.77 -9.22 -13.85
CA ILE A 115 4.13 -8.66 -13.86
C ILE A 115 4.16 -7.36 -14.66
N GLY A 116 3.51 -7.31 -15.82
CA GLY A 116 3.37 -6.09 -16.62
C GLY A 116 2.71 -4.95 -15.83
N ILE A 117 1.66 -5.22 -15.07
CA ILE A 117 1.01 -4.23 -14.19
C ILE A 117 1.99 -3.73 -13.13
N ILE A 118 2.68 -4.64 -12.45
CA ILE A 118 3.61 -4.32 -11.37
C ILE A 118 4.72 -3.38 -11.89
N ARG A 119 5.32 -3.70 -13.04
CA ARG A 119 6.46 -2.96 -13.60
C ARG A 119 6.09 -1.64 -14.26
N TYR A 120 5.02 -1.60 -15.05
CA TYR A 120 4.75 -0.49 -15.96
C TYR A 120 3.55 0.39 -15.57
N TYR A 121 2.72 -0.07 -14.63
CA TYR A 121 1.48 0.62 -14.25
C TYR A 121 1.36 0.93 -12.76
N THR A 122 2.31 0.47 -11.93
CA THR A 122 2.36 0.76 -10.49
C THR A 122 3.76 1.17 -10.03
N ARG A 123 3.84 2.04 -9.02
CA ARG A 123 5.09 2.40 -8.34
C ARG A 123 4.78 2.69 -6.88
N GLU A 124 4.81 1.64 -6.06
CA GLU A 124 4.47 1.66 -4.62
C GLU A 124 5.15 0.48 -3.91
N ALA A 125 5.33 0.54 -2.58
CA ALA A 125 5.79 -0.59 -1.78
C ALA A 125 4.70 -1.68 -1.62
N GLY A 126 3.46 -1.25 -1.46
CA GLY A 126 2.29 -2.10 -1.24
C GLY A 126 1.66 -2.65 -2.52
N VAL A 127 0.36 -2.94 -2.44
CA VAL A 127 -0.44 -3.53 -3.54
C VAL A 127 -1.75 -2.79 -3.82
N ARG A 128 -1.90 -1.55 -3.33
CA ARG A 128 -3.14 -0.76 -3.47
C ARG A 128 -3.39 -0.35 -4.92
N SER A 129 -2.38 0.18 -5.59
CA SER A 129 -2.40 0.50 -7.02
C SER A 129 -2.52 -0.77 -7.85
N LEU A 130 -1.85 -1.87 -7.46
CA LEU A 130 -2.00 -3.17 -8.13
C LEU A 130 -3.46 -3.66 -8.09
N GLU A 131 -4.11 -3.64 -6.92
CA GLU A 131 -5.53 -3.98 -6.79
C GLU A 131 -6.42 -3.07 -7.65
N ARG A 132 -6.11 -1.78 -7.72
CA ARG A 132 -6.86 -0.82 -8.56
C ARG A 132 -6.76 -1.14 -10.05
N GLU A 133 -5.58 -1.49 -10.56
CA GLU A 133 -5.42 -1.84 -11.97
C GLU A 133 -6.07 -3.20 -12.29
N ILE A 134 -5.98 -4.21 -11.40
CA ILE A 134 -6.73 -5.47 -11.53
C ILE A 134 -8.25 -5.22 -11.55
N SER A 135 -8.74 -4.32 -10.71
CA SER A 135 -10.16 -3.93 -10.69
C SER A 135 -10.59 -3.29 -12.03
N LYS A 136 -9.74 -2.44 -12.62
CA LYS A 136 -9.99 -1.85 -13.95
C LYS A 136 -10.04 -2.91 -15.03
N LEU A 137 -9.12 -3.88 -15.02
CA LEU A 137 -9.09 -5.02 -15.94
C LEU A 137 -10.41 -5.80 -15.88
N CYS A 138 -10.84 -6.19 -14.67
CA CYS A 138 -12.09 -6.92 -14.47
C CYS A 138 -13.30 -6.15 -15.03
N ARG A 139 -13.42 -4.85 -14.73
CA ARG A 139 -14.51 -4.01 -15.26
C ARG A 139 -14.53 -3.93 -16.79
N LYS A 140 -13.36 -3.85 -17.41
CA LYS A 140 -13.26 -3.82 -18.88
C LYS A 140 -13.62 -5.17 -19.50
N ALA A 141 -13.15 -6.27 -18.92
CA ALA A 141 -13.53 -7.62 -19.34
C ALA A 141 -15.05 -7.84 -19.26
N VAL A 142 -15.68 -7.43 -18.15
CA VAL A 142 -17.16 -7.48 -17.99
C VAL A 142 -17.84 -6.69 -19.10
N LYS A 143 -17.41 -5.45 -19.34
CA LYS A 143 -17.98 -4.61 -20.41
C LYS A 143 -17.88 -5.29 -21.78
N GLN A 144 -16.75 -5.90 -22.09
CA GLN A 144 -16.51 -6.57 -23.37
C GLN A 144 -17.39 -7.81 -23.54
N LEU A 145 -17.49 -8.69 -22.53
CA LEU A 145 -18.39 -9.85 -22.54
C LEU A 145 -19.88 -9.45 -22.65
N LEU A 146 -20.25 -8.31 -22.07
CA LEU A 146 -21.63 -7.84 -22.16
C LEU A 146 -21.98 -7.29 -23.55
N LEU A 147 -21.05 -6.58 -24.19
CA LEU A 147 -21.26 -5.97 -25.50
C LEU A 147 -21.16 -6.99 -26.64
N ASP A 148 -20.25 -7.94 -26.54
CA ASP A 148 -20.06 -8.99 -27.54
C ASP A 148 -20.51 -10.34 -26.98
N LYS A 149 -21.70 -10.78 -27.38
CA LYS A 149 -22.29 -12.05 -26.94
C LYS A 149 -21.60 -13.29 -27.54
N SER A 150 -20.72 -13.14 -28.52
CA SER A 150 -19.95 -14.24 -29.09
C SER A 150 -18.76 -14.64 -28.20
N LEU A 151 -18.24 -13.68 -27.43
CA LEU A 151 -17.17 -13.88 -26.48
C LEU A 151 -17.71 -14.57 -25.21
N LYS A 152 -17.18 -15.76 -24.92
CA LYS A 152 -17.48 -16.52 -23.69
C LYS A 152 -16.34 -16.51 -22.69
N HIS A 153 -15.15 -16.16 -23.14
CA HIS A 153 -13.91 -16.19 -22.37
C HIS A 153 -13.01 -15.06 -22.82
N ILE A 154 -12.35 -14.40 -21.86
CA ILE A 154 -11.32 -13.40 -22.11
C ILE A 154 -10.03 -13.86 -21.44
N GLU A 155 -8.95 -13.86 -22.21
CA GLU A 155 -7.60 -14.12 -21.73
C GLU A 155 -6.77 -12.84 -21.83
N ILE A 156 -6.13 -12.46 -20.74
CA ILE A 156 -5.28 -11.27 -20.65
C ILE A 156 -3.86 -11.70 -20.33
N ASN A 157 -2.94 -11.40 -21.23
CA ASN A 157 -1.52 -11.67 -21.14
C ASN A 157 -0.70 -10.36 -21.22
N GLY A 158 0.62 -10.46 -21.13
CA GLY A 158 1.50 -9.28 -21.19
C GLY A 158 1.41 -8.49 -22.51
N GLU A 159 1.06 -9.14 -23.62
CA GLU A 159 1.01 -8.50 -24.94
C GLU A 159 -0.25 -7.64 -25.12
N ASN A 160 -1.42 -8.16 -24.74
CA ASN A 160 -2.70 -7.46 -24.88
C ASN A 160 -3.07 -6.57 -23.67
N LEU A 161 -2.23 -6.52 -22.64
CA LEU A 161 -2.48 -5.74 -21.43
C LEU A 161 -2.76 -4.25 -21.73
N HIS A 162 -2.07 -3.70 -22.72
CA HIS A 162 -2.16 -2.29 -23.11
C HIS A 162 -3.54 -1.91 -23.67
N ASP A 163 -4.29 -2.85 -24.27
CA ASP A 163 -5.66 -2.62 -24.74
C ASP A 163 -6.60 -2.28 -23.57
N TYR A 164 -6.30 -2.84 -22.40
CA TYR A 164 -7.09 -2.63 -21.19
C TYR A 164 -6.59 -1.44 -20.37
N LEU A 165 -5.27 -1.30 -20.16
CA LEU A 165 -4.72 -0.29 -19.25
C LEU A 165 -4.18 0.97 -19.93
N GLY A 166 -4.13 0.98 -21.26
CA GLY A 166 -3.55 2.04 -22.07
C GLY A 166 -2.02 1.94 -22.17
N VAL A 167 -1.40 3.03 -22.60
CA VAL A 167 0.06 3.14 -22.67
C VAL A 167 0.73 2.93 -21.31
N GLN A 168 1.95 2.39 -21.34
CA GLN A 168 2.77 2.21 -20.14
C GLN A 168 2.99 3.57 -19.44
N ARG A 169 2.85 3.59 -18.11
CA ARG A 169 2.94 4.83 -17.31
C ARG A 169 4.31 5.05 -16.69
N PHE A 170 5.05 3.96 -16.50
CA PHE A 170 6.37 3.97 -15.90
C PHE A 170 7.34 3.20 -16.78
N ASP A 171 8.59 3.67 -16.81
CA ASP A 171 9.70 2.91 -17.37
C ASP A 171 10.24 1.95 -16.31
N TYR A 172 10.54 0.71 -16.71
CA TYR A 172 11.17 -0.30 -15.85
C TYR A 172 12.44 -0.82 -16.52
N GLY A 173 13.52 -0.93 -15.74
CA GLY A 173 14.77 -1.53 -16.22
C GLY A 173 15.60 -0.65 -17.16
N ARG A 174 15.33 0.65 -17.26
CA ARG A 174 16.27 1.60 -17.89
C ARG A 174 17.39 1.93 -16.91
N ALA A 175 18.35 1.02 -16.77
CA ALA A 175 19.73 1.48 -16.68
C ALA A 175 20.00 2.09 -18.06
N ASP A 176 20.32 3.39 -18.15
CA ASP A 176 20.73 3.97 -19.42
C ASP A 176 21.85 3.10 -19.98
N SER A 177 21.55 2.39 -21.08
CA SER A 177 22.46 1.39 -21.64
C SER A 177 23.71 2.02 -22.25
N GLU A 178 23.68 3.34 -22.43
CA GLU A 178 24.80 4.14 -22.91
C GLU A 178 25.43 4.93 -21.76
N ASN A 179 26.73 4.71 -21.54
CA ASN A 179 27.51 5.49 -20.59
C ASN A 179 27.52 6.97 -21.01
N ARG A 180 26.94 7.84 -20.18
CA ARG A 180 26.95 9.30 -20.37
C ARG A 180 27.92 9.95 -19.40
N VAL A 181 28.79 10.82 -19.92
CA VAL A 181 29.71 11.61 -19.09
C VAL A 181 28.90 12.61 -18.26
N GLY A 182 29.13 12.63 -16.95
CA GLY A 182 28.42 13.52 -16.02
C GLY A 182 27.10 12.97 -15.48
N GLN A 183 26.78 11.69 -15.70
CA GLN A 183 25.66 11.01 -15.06
C GLN A 183 26.15 9.83 -14.22
N VAL A 184 25.54 9.61 -13.06
CA VAL A 184 25.75 8.42 -12.22
C VAL A 184 24.42 7.87 -11.72
N THR A 185 24.26 6.54 -11.70
CA THR A 185 23.09 5.88 -11.12
C THR A 185 23.37 5.55 -9.66
N GLY A 186 22.58 6.14 -8.75
CA GLY A 186 22.60 5.88 -7.32
C GLY A 186 21.40 5.03 -6.89
N LEU A 187 21.57 4.31 -5.78
CA LEU A 187 20.47 3.68 -5.08
C LEU A 187 19.91 4.65 -4.05
N ALA A 188 18.60 4.89 -4.09
CA ALA A 188 17.90 5.70 -3.10
C ALA A 188 16.96 4.82 -2.29
N TRP A 189 16.93 5.06 -0.98
CA TRP A 189 15.89 4.54 -0.13
C TRP A 189 14.73 5.53 -0.11
N THR A 190 13.58 5.13 -0.64
CA THR A 190 12.34 5.92 -0.58
C THR A 190 11.33 5.21 0.34
N GLU A 191 10.30 5.93 0.79
CA GLU A 191 9.21 5.36 1.58
C GLU A 191 8.45 4.24 0.84
N VAL A 192 8.55 4.19 -0.49
CA VAL A 192 7.95 3.14 -1.33
C VAL A 192 8.93 2.04 -1.73
N GLY A 193 10.14 2.02 -1.17
CA GLY A 193 11.19 1.02 -1.40
C GLY A 193 12.46 1.58 -2.01
N GLY A 194 13.38 0.68 -2.38
CA GLY A 194 14.60 1.04 -3.10
C GLY A 194 14.27 1.51 -4.52
N ASP A 195 14.76 2.70 -4.89
CA ASP A 195 14.60 3.28 -6.23
C ASP A 195 15.97 3.57 -6.84
N LEU A 196 16.05 3.58 -8.17
CA LEU A 196 17.24 4.03 -8.89
C LEU A 196 17.10 5.52 -9.18
N LEU A 197 18.06 6.32 -8.73
CA LEU A 197 18.14 7.75 -9.05
C LEU A 197 19.30 8.00 -10.00
N THR A 198 19.06 8.80 -11.02
CA THR A 198 20.13 9.33 -11.89
C THR A 198 20.52 10.71 -11.38
N ILE A 199 21.78 10.86 -10.95
CA ILE A 199 22.37 12.14 -10.56
C ILE A 199 23.14 12.67 -11.76
N GLU A 200 22.83 13.91 -12.17
CA GLU A 200 23.49 14.59 -13.28
C GLU A 200 24.31 15.77 -12.77
N THR A 201 25.52 15.94 -13.30
CA THR A 201 26.40 17.07 -12.98
C THR A 201 26.78 17.80 -14.27
N PRO A 202 26.22 19.00 -14.52
CA PRO A 202 26.66 19.81 -15.64
C PRO A 202 27.94 20.57 -15.29
N ALA A 203 28.93 20.57 -16.19
CA ALA A 203 30.14 21.37 -16.06
C ALA A 203 30.04 22.61 -16.97
N TYR A 204 30.03 23.80 -16.37
CA TYR A 204 30.06 25.08 -17.08
C TYR A 204 31.35 25.84 -16.76
N GLN A 205 31.87 26.62 -17.71
CA GLN A 205 32.94 27.58 -17.43
C GLN A 205 32.37 28.77 -16.64
N ALA A 206 32.55 28.74 -15.32
CA ALA A 206 32.29 29.87 -14.42
C ALA A 206 33.41 29.98 -13.39
N LYS A 207 33.73 31.20 -12.94
CA LYS A 207 34.64 31.40 -11.80
C LYS A 207 33.89 31.07 -10.51
N ALA A 208 34.35 30.06 -9.78
CA ALA A 208 33.93 29.87 -8.39
C ALA A 208 34.39 31.10 -7.60
N SER A 209 33.42 31.84 -7.05
CA SER A 209 33.65 33.05 -6.24
C SER A 209 33.71 32.67 -4.77
#